data_AF-C1E8A0-F1
#
_entry.id   AF-C1E8A0-F1
#
_cell.length_a   1.000
_cell.length_b   1.000
_cell.length_c   1.000
_cell.angle_alpha   90.00
_cell.angle_beta   90.00
_cell.angle_gamma   90.00
#
_symmetry.space_group_name_H-M   'P 1'
#
loop_
_entity.id
_entity.type
_entity.pdbx_description
1 polymer ?
#
loop_
_entity_poly.entity_id
_entity_poly.type
_entity_poly.pdbx_seq_one_letter_code
_entity_poly.pdbx_strand_id
1 'polypeptide(L)'
;MASDPTPPVDGAEPFHVPEGATSVEVGKEFVALKVVPKEDEKGDKNFPPHLHAAVELFCFVKRPECAKRLVDRVSGYLRVLREGPDGKGTNGMGQAAVCWSCGHVGLPKNTDGISKGQLAKCGGCGSDDQTNMVKVTQPDGTVIPWIELKTKDEVKR
;
A
#
# COMPACT_ATOMS: atom_id res chain seq x y z
N MET A 1 13.24 6.31 -31.39
CA MET A 1 13.16 4.97 -31.99
C MET A 1 12.08 4.23 -31.22
N ALA A 2 10.91 4.03 -31.82
CA ALA A 2 9.84 3.25 -31.20
C ALA A 2 10.27 1.78 -31.28
N SER A 3 10.42 1.13 -30.13
CA SER A 3 10.66 -0.30 -30.04
C SER A 3 9.43 -1.05 -30.53
N ASP A 4 9.60 -1.91 -31.54
CA ASP A 4 8.56 -2.80 -32.03
C ASP A 4 7.93 -3.62 -30.88
N PRO A 5 6.60 -3.81 -30.88
CA PRO A 5 5.94 -4.65 -29.90
C PRO A 5 6.43 -6.10 -30.04
N THR A 6 6.84 -6.69 -28.93
CA THR A 6 7.24 -8.10 -28.86
C THR A 6 6.09 -8.98 -29.33
N PRO A 7 6.33 -9.96 -30.22
CA PRO A 7 5.27 -10.87 -30.65
C PRO A 7 4.71 -11.63 -29.44
N PRO A 8 3.38 -11.85 -29.37
CA PRO A 8 2.76 -12.62 -28.31
C PRO A 8 3.34 -14.04 -28.30
N VAL A 9 3.61 -14.56 -27.10
CA VAL A 9 4.07 -15.94 -26.91
C VAL A 9 2.99 -16.93 -27.38
N ASP A 10 3.39 -17.93 -28.17
CA ASP A 10 2.49 -18.96 -28.69
C ASP A 10 1.76 -19.67 -27.54
N GLY A 11 0.42 -19.66 -27.58
CA GLY A 11 -0.45 -20.30 -26.59
C GLY A 11 -0.88 -19.43 -25.40
N ALA A 12 -0.50 -18.15 -25.35
CA ALA A 12 -1.14 -17.22 -24.42
C ALA A 12 -2.53 -16.86 -24.92
N GLU A 13 -3.55 -17.17 -24.13
CA GLU A 13 -4.88 -16.59 -24.35
C GLU A 13 -4.77 -15.06 -24.30
N PRO A 14 -5.50 -14.33 -25.17
CA PRO A 14 -5.56 -12.88 -25.10
C PRO A 14 -5.88 -12.43 -23.68
N PHE A 15 -5.12 -11.48 -23.14
CA PHE A 15 -5.42 -10.92 -21.83
C PHE A 15 -6.77 -10.19 -21.90
N HIS A 16 -7.81 -10.83 -21.35
CA HIS A 16 -9.14 -10.26 -21.28
C HIS A 16 -9.24 -9.33 -20.06
N VAL A 17 -9.17 -8.03 -20.32
CA VAL A 17 -9.47 -7.02 -19.31
C VAL A 17 -10.95 -7.20 -18.89
N PRO A 18 -11.26 -7.42 -17.60
CA PRO A 18 -12.64 -7.59 -17.16
C PRO A 18 -13.48 -6.36 -17.51
N GLU A 19 -14.72 -6.61 -17.95
CA GLU A 19 -15.67 -5.53 -18.25
C GLU A 19 -15.87 -4.62 -17.02
N GLY A 20 -15.58 -3.33 -17.16
CA GLY A 20 -15.66 -2.34 -16.07
C GLY A 20 -14.39 -2.17 -15.23
N ALA A 21 -13.26 -2.76 -15.63
CA ALA A 21 -11.97 -2.43 -15.04
C ALA A 21 -11.62 -0.94 -15.27
N THR A 22 -11.10 -0.29 -14.24
CA THR A 22 -10.68 1.13 -14.26
C THR A 22 -9.17 1.25 -14.07
N SER A 23 -8.57 2.38 -14.46
CA SER A 23 -7.16 2.66 -14.19
C SER A 23 -6.99 3.88 -13.27
N VAL A 24 -5.93 3.85 -12.46
CA VAL A 24 -5.46 4.99 -11.66
C VAL A 24 -3.96 5.14 -11.94
N GLU A 25 -3.52 6.35 -12.27
CA GLU A 25 -2.09 6.61 -12.48
C GLU A 25 -1.33 6.54 -11.15
N VAL A 26 -0.23 5.79 -11.14
CA VAL A 26 0.63 5.62 -9.97
C VAL A 26 2.10 5.75 -10.33
N GLY A 27 2.86 6.36 -9.43
CA GLY A 27 4.31 6.51 -9.60
C GLY A 27 5.06 5.18 -9.39
N LYS A 28 6.22 5.03 -10.04
CA LYS A 28 7.07 3.83 -9.94
C LYS A 28 7.56 3.57 -8.51
N GLU A 29 7.63 4.61 -7.70
CA GLU A 29 8.01 4.55 -6.30
C GLU A 29 7.11 3.64 -5.46
N PHE A 30 5.87 3.38 -5.88
CA PHE A 30 4.95 2.45 -5.21
C PHE A 30 5.48 1.00 -5.16
N VAL A 31 6.39 0.64 -6.06
CA VAL A 31 7.04 -0.69 -6.12
C VAL A 31 8.02 -0.89 -4.95
N ALA A 32 8.55 0.20 -4.38
CA ALA A 32 9.47 0.15 -3.24
C ALA A 32 8.74 -0.12 -1.90
N LEU A 33 7.42 0.10 -1.85
CA LEU A 33 6.60 -0.18 -0.67
C LEU A 33 6.09 -1.62 -0.75
N LYS A 34 6.83 -2.54 -0.14
CA LYS A 34 6.55 -3.98 -0.17
C LYS A 34 5.42 -4.33 0.78
N VAL A 35 4.53 -5.21 0.33
CA VAL A 35 3.52 -5.82 1.20
C VAL A 35 4.12 -7.08 1.79
N VAL A 36 4.00 -7.26 3.10
CA VAL A 36 4.51 -8.42 3.81
C VAL A 36 3.40 -9.49 3.86
N PRO A 37 3.59 -10.65 3.21
CA PRO A 37 2.62 -11.74 3.29
C PRO A 37 2.60 -12.32 4.70
N LYS A 38 1.42 -12.74 5.15
CA LYS A 38 1.26 -13.58 6.34
C LYS A 38 1.78 -14.99 6.08
N GLU A 39 1.93 -15.78 7.13
CA GLU A 39 2.46 -17.15 7.03
C GLU A 39 1.65 -18.04 6.07
N ASP A 40 0.33 -17.90 6.07
CA ASP A 40 -0.61 -18.63 5.21
C ASP A 40 -0.68 -18.10 3.76
N GLU A 41 -0.12 -16.91 3.50
CA GLU A 41 -0.05 -16.28 2.18
C GLU A 41 1.33 -16.46 1.53
N LYS A 42 2.31 -17.03 2.25
CA LYS A 42 3.66 -17.25 1.73
C LYS A 42 3.63 -18.23 0.57
N GLY A 43 4.16 -17.78 -0.57
CA GLY A 43 4.24 -18.60 -1.78
C GLY A 43 2.99 -18.54 -2.67
N ASP A 44 1.96 -17.79 -2.28
CA ASP A 44 0.87 -17.48 -3.20
C ASP A 44 1.39 -16.61 -4.35
N LYS A 45 1.30 -17.14 -5.56
CA LYS A 45 1.74 -16.49 -6.79
C LYS A 45 0.90 -15.25 -7.14
N ASN A 46 -0.32 -15.18 -6.61
CA ASN A 46 -1.25 -14.08 -6.83
C ASN A 46 -1.18 -13.02 -5.72
N PHE A 47 -0.33 -13.21 -4.70
CA PHE A 47 -0.19 -12.23 -3.63
C PHE A 47 0.41 -10.92 -4.16
N PRO A 48 -0.22 -9.76 -3.93
CA PRO A 48 0.28 -8.47 -4.40
C PRO A 48 1.57 -8.09 -3.65
N PRO A 49 2.77 -8.12 -4.30
CA PRO A 49 4.05 -8.01 -3.58
C PRO A 49 4.40 -6.59 -3.14
N HIS A 50 3.69 -5.58 -3.64
CA HIS A 50 3.93 -4.17 -3.35
C HIS A 50 2.68 -3.33 -3.61
N LEU A 51 2.68 -2.08 -3.15
CA LEU A 51 1.49 -1.22 -3.20
C LEU A 51 1.04 -0.86 -4.63
N HIS A 52 1.93 -0.88 -5.62
CA HIS A 52 1.50 -0.76 -7.03
C HIS A 52 0.59 -1.92 -7.46
N ALA A 53 0.96 -3.16 -7.15
CA ALA A 53 0.15 -4.35 -7.44
C ALA A 53 -1.14 -4.36 -6.61
N ALA A 54 -1.12 -3.79 -5.40
CA ALA A 54 -2.34 -3.59 -4.61
C ALA A 54 -3.33 -2.63 -5.29
N VAL A 55 -2.85 -1.53 -5.90
CA VAL A 55 -3.69 -0.61 -6.69
C VAL A 55 -4.29 -1.33 -7.89
N GLU A 56 -3.45 -2.06 -8.65
CA GLU A 56 -3.91 -2.85 -9.80
C GLU A 56 -4.97 -3.88 -9.40
N LEU A 57 -4.76 -4.57 -8.27
CA LEU A 57 -5.74 -5.51 -7.72
C LEU A 57 -7.07 -4.83 -7.43
N PHE A 58 -7.07 -3.68 -6.73
CA PHE A 58 -8.30 -2.94 -6.45
C PHE A 58 -9.04 -2.50 -7.71
N CYS A 59 -8.30 -2.05 -8.72
CA CYS A 59 -8.85 -1.71 -10.03
C CYS A 59 -9.46 -2.94 -10.72
N PHE A 60 -8.77 -4.09 -10.68
CA PHE A 60 -9.21 -5.35 -11.29
C PHE A 60 -10.48 -5.89 -10.63
N VAL A 61 -10.60 -5.79 -9.31
CA VAL A 61 -11.80 -6.22 -8.56
C VAL A 61 -12.90 -5.15 -8.51
N LYS A 62 -12.83 -4.12 -9.36
CA LYS A 62 -13.84 -3.05 -9.49
C LYS A 62 -14.07 -2.25 -8.21
N ARG A 63 -12.99 -1.97 -7.48
CA ARG A 63 -12.98 -1.14 -6.26
C ARG A 63 -12.12 0.11 -6.42
N PRO A 64 -12.44 0.99 -7.38
CA PRO A 64 -11.63 2.19 -7.67
C PRO A 64 -11.53 3.16 -6.48
N GLU A 65 -12.50 3.14 -5.56
CA GLU A 65 -12.46 3.93 -4.33
C GLU A 65 -11.35 3.48 -3.38
N CYS A 66 -11.08 2.17 -3.34
CA CYS A 66 -9.98 1.61 -2.56
C CYS A 66 -8.63 1.94 -3.21
N ALA A 67 -8.54 1.81 -4.54
CA ALA A 67 -7.36 2.22 -5.30
C ALA A 67 -7.03 3.70 -5.07
N LYS A 68 -8.02 4.59 -5.24
CA LYS A 68 -7.85 6.04 -5.00
C LYS A 68 -7.39 6.33 -3.58
N ARG A 69 -8.04 5.72 -2.58
CA ARG A 69 -7.66 5.92 -1.17
C ARG A 69 -6.21 5.48 -0.91
N LEU A 70 -5.78 4.35 -1.47
CA LEU A 70 -4.40 3.88 -1.35
C LEU A 70 -3.44 4.92 -1.95
N VAL A 71 -3.73 5.38 -3.16
CA VAL A 71 -2.90 6.37 -3.88
C VAL A 71 -2.79 7.67 -3.09
N ASP A 72 -3.90 8.18 -2.55
CA ASP A 72 -3.92 9.40 -1.74
C ASP A 72 -3.02 9.26 -0.49
N ARG A 73 -3.09 8.10 0.19
CA ARG A 73 -2.29 7.84 1.40
C ARG A 73 -0.80 7.71 1.10
N VAL A 74 -0.43 6.93 0.08
CA VAL A 74 0.97 6.76 -0.31
C VAL A 74 1.55 8.06 -0.84
N SER A 75 0.79 8.83 -1.63
CA SER A 75 1.23 10.15 -2.10
C SER A 75 1.50 11.12 -0.94
N GLY A 76 0.65 11.08 0.10
CA GLY A 76 0.85 11.83 1.33
C GLY A 76 2.17 11.45 2.03
N TYR A 77 2.43 10.15 2.19
CA TYR A 77 3.68 9.65 2.77
C TYR A 77 4.92 10.08 1.96
N LEU A 78 4.88 9.90 0.63
CA LEU A 78 5.98 10.29 -0.26
C LEU A 78 6.24 11.80 -0.28
N ARG A 79 5.20 12.62 -0.07
CA ARG A 79 5.37 14.06 0.12
C ARG A 79 6.11 14.35 1.42
N VAL A 80 5.74 13.72 2.53
CA VAL A 80 6.43 13.88 3.83
C VAL A 80 7.90 13.46 3.74
N LEU A 81 8.22 12.38 3.02
CA LEU A 81 9.62 11.99 2.81
C LEU A 81 10.44 13.02 2.01
N ARG A 82 9.80 13.71 1.04
CA ARG A 82 10.47 14.70 0.19
C ARG A 82 10.64 16.06 0.88
N GLU A 83 9.61 16.51 1.57
CA GLU A 83 9.55 17.85 2.17
C GLU A 83 10.03 17.86 3.62
N GLY A 84 10.14 16.68 4.24
CA GLY A 84 10.31 16.53 5.66
C GLY A 84 9.00 16.75 6.43
N PRO A 85 8.97 16.43 7.73
CA PRO A 85 7.85 16.81 8.59
C PRO A 85 7.75 18.33 8.70
N ASP A 86 6.54 18.87 8.71
CA ASP A 86 6.27 20.32 8.67
C ASP A 86 6.71 21.10 9.93
N GLY A 87 7.26 20.40 10.94
CA GLY A 87 7.71 20.96 12.22
C GLY A 87 6.59 21.57 13.07
N LYS A 88 5.33 21.45 12.66
CA LYS A 88 4.17 22.14 13.25
C LYS A 88 3.23 21.21 14.00
N GLY A 89 3.46 19.89 13.93
CA GLY A 89 2.69 18.85 14.60
C GLY A 89 3.53 17.74 15.24
N THR A 90 2.86 16.86 15.99
CA THR A 90 3.44 15.56 16.38
C THR A 90 3.20 14.57 15.24
N ASN A 91 4.23 13.86 14.80
CA ASN A 91 4.10 12.90 13.71
C ASN A 91 3.90 11.50 14.29
N GLY A 92 3.00 10.73 13.69
CA GLY A 92 2.96 9.29 13.90
C GLY A 92 4.09 8.65 13.11
N MET A 93 4.81 7.70 13.73
CA MET A 93 5.86 6.93 13.06
C MET A 93 5.74 5.45 13.42
N GLY A 94 6.02 4.57 12.47
CA GLY A 94 6.01 3.13 12.70
C GLY A 94 5.97 2.32 11.41
N GLN A 95 5.46 1.10 11.50
CA GLN A 95 5.24 0.25 10.34
C GLN A 95 3.79 0.37 9.88
N ALA A 96 3.58 0.65 8.60
CA ALA A 96 2.24 0.76 8.04
C ALA A 96 1.61 -0.61 7.78
N ALA A 97 0.30 -0.60 7.57
CA ALA A 97 -0.45 -1.74 7.02
C ALA A 97 -1.35 -1.26 5.87
N VAL A 98 -1.54 -2.13 4.89
CA VAL A 98 -2.58 -2.01 3.86
C VAL A 98 -3.82 -2.77 4.30
N CYS A 99 -4.99 -2.20 4.10
CA CYS A 99 -6.28 -2.84 4.35
C CYS A 99 -6.98 -3.16 3.03
N TRP A 100 -7.22 -4.44 2.76
CA TRP A 100 -7.90 -4.89 1.54
C TRP A 100 -9.40 -4.60 1.58
N SER A 101 -9.99 -4.44 2.76
CA SER A 101 -11.40 -4.11 2.90
C SER A 101 -11.72 -2.66 2.55
N CYS A 102 -10.80 -1.71 2.71
CA CYS A 102 -11.07 -0.30 2.43
C CYS A 102 -9.99 0.44 1.62
N GLY A 103 -8.89 -0.19 1.24
CA GLY A 103 -7.79 0.44 0.51
C GLY A 103 -7.00 1.48 1.32
N HIS A 104 -7.22 1.59 2.63
CA HIS A 104 -6.39 2.45 3.47
C HIS A 104 -5.00 1.85 3.65
N VAL A 105 -3.97 2.68 3.48
CA VAL A 105 -2.59 2.38 3.87
C VAL A 105 -2.15 3.42 4.89
N GLY A 106 -1.60 2.96 6.00
CA GLY A 106 -1.17 3.85 7.07
C GLY A 106 -0.81 3.13 8.35
N LEU A 107 -0.60 3.91 9.42
CA LEU A 107 -0.32 3.35 10.75
C LEU A 107 -1.54 2.58 11.26
N PRO A 108 -1.37 1.33 11.75
CA PRO A 108 -2.45 0.59 12.40
C PRO A 108 -2.97 1.31 13.65
N LYS A 109 -4.25 1.14 14.00
CA LYS A 109 -4.80 1.69 15.25
C LYS A 109 -4.18 1.07 16.51
N ASN A 110 -3.65 -0.13 16.40
CA ASN A 110 -3.03 -0.89 17.48
C ASN A 110 -1.51 -1.00 17.31
N THR A 111 -0.81 0.09 16.98
CA THR A 111 0.65 0.10 16.77
C THR A 111 1.43 -0.65 17.86
N ASP A 112 1.04 -0.48 19.13
CA ASP A 112 1.70 -1.12 20.28
C ASP A 112 1.45 -2.64 20.38
N GLY A 113 0.39 -3.11 19.73
CA GLY A 113 0.03 -4.53 19.63
C GLY A 113 0.83 -5.25 18.55
N ILE A 114 1.24 -4.56 17.49
CA ILE A 114 1.97 -5.14 16.35
C ILE A 114 3.32 -5.69 16.79
N SER A 115 4.05 -4.95 17.63
CA SER A 115 5.33 -5.39 18.19
C SER A 115 5.20 -6.63 19.09
N LYS A 116 3.98 -6.95 19.53
CA LYS A 116 3.63 -8.13 20.35
C LYS A 116 3.04 -9.27 19.51
N GLY A 117 3.06 -9.16 18.18
CA GLY A 117 2.55 -10.18 17.26
C GLY A 117 1.04 -10.14 17.01
N GLN A 118 0.33 -9.07 17.40
CA GLN A 118 -1.08 -8.92 17.05
C GLN A 118 -1.26 -8.56 15.57
N LEU A 119 -2.40 -8.94 15.01
CA LEU A 119 -2.80 -8.51 13.66
C LEU A 119 -3.05 -7.00 13.61
N ALA A 120 -2.78 -6.40 12.45
CA ALA A 120 -2.97 -4.98 12.24
C ALA A 120 -4.44 -4.59 12.17
N LYS A 121 -4.87 -3.65 13.03
CA LYS A 121 -6.17 -2.99 12.90
C LYS A 121 -6.03 -1.79 12.00
N CYS A 122 -6.78 -1.77 10.91
CA CYS A 122 -6.71 -0.71 9.90
C CYS A 122 -6.88 0.69 10.53
N GLY A 123 -5.95 1.62 10.24
CA GLY A 123 -6.04 3.03 10.65
C GLY A 123 -7.33 3.73 10.20
N GLY A 124 -7.81 3.41 8.98
CA GLY A 124 -9.03 3.96 8.41
C GLY A 124 -10.32 3.39 9.01
N CYS A 125 -10.62 2.11 8.75
CA CYS A 125 -11.90 1.50 9.14
C CYS A 125 -11.89 0.77 10.49
N GLY A 126 -10.72 0.43 11.04
CA GLY A 126 -10.58 -0.30 12.31
C GLY A 126 -10.69 -1.84 12.24
N SER A 127 -11.08 -2.41 11.09
CA SER A 127 -11.10 -3.88 10.88
C SER A 127 -9.66 -4.45 10.87
N ASP A 128 -9.51 -5.67 11.39
CA ASP A 128 -8.33 -6.52 11.36
C ASP A 128 -8.48 -7.75 10.44
N ASP A 129 -9.62 -7.89 9.76
CA ASP A 129 -9.96 -9.10 8.99
C ASP A 129 -8.99 -9.32 7.81
N GLN A 130 -8.68 -8.24 7.10
CA GLN A 130 -7.95 -8.28 5.83
C GLN A 130 -6.93 -7.16 5.76
N THR A 131 -5.85 -7.30 6.52
CA THR A 131 -4.72 -6.37 6.53
C THR A 131 -3.38 -7.08 6.40
N ASN A 132 -2.44 -6.45 5.70
CA ASN A 132 -1.04 -6.87 5.63
C ASN A 132 -0.12 -5.72 6.01
N MET A 133 0.98 -6.04 6.67
CA MET A 133 1.99 -5.03 6.98
C MET A 133 2.69 -4.57 5.70
N VAL A 134 3.16 -3.32 5.71
CA VAL A 134 3.91 -2.71 4.60
C VAL A 134 5.32 -2.39 5.10
N LYS A 135 6.31 -2.70 4.29
CA LYS A 135 7.72 -2.46 4.56
C LYS A 135 8.31 -1.59 3.45
N VAL A 136 8.99 -0.53 3.83
CA VAL A 136 9.75 0.33 2.90
C VAL A 136 11.23 0.09 3.17
N THR A 137 11.96 -0.33 2.15
CA THR A 137 13.40 -0.62 2.25
C THR A 137 14.18 0.19 1.24
N GLN A 138 15.29 0.78 1.69
CA GLN A 138 16.31 1.34 0.80
C GLN A 138 17.16 0.21 0.18
N PRO A 139 17.89 0.50 -0.91
CA PRO A 139 18.78 -0.49 -1.56
C PRO A 139 19.85 -1.08 -0.64
N ASP A 140 20.27 -0.35 0.40
CA ASP A 140 21.22 -0.78 1.42
C ASP A 140 20.61 -1.70 2.51
N GLY A 141 19.30 -1.96 2.44
CA GLY A 141 18.55 -2.75 3.42
C GLY A 141 17.96 -1.93 4.58
N THR A 142 18.24 -0.64 4.66
CA THR A 142 17.70 0.24 5.70
C THR A 142 16.17 0.31 5.58
N VAL A 143 15.48 0.10 6.71
CA VAL A 143 14.01 0.19 6.77
C VAL A 143 13.61 1.63 7.06
N ILE A 144 12.83 2.22 6.15
CA ILE A 144 12.27 3.57 6.36
C ILE A 144 10.95 3.42 7.10
N PRO A 145 10.76 4.11 8.25
CA PRO A 145 9.47 4.12 8.92
C PRO A 145 8.42 4.80 8.05
N TRP A 146 7.18 4.38 8.20
CA TRP A 146 6.03 5.12 7.72
C TRP A 146 5.82 6.34 8.62
N ILE A 147 5.56 7.50 8.02
CA ILE A 147 5.38 8.77 8.73
C ILE A 147 4.03 9.37 8.34
N GLU A 148 3.22 9.73 9.33
CA GLU A 148 1.95 10.43 9.15
C GLU A 148 1.96 11.74 9.92
N LEU A 149 1.65 12.84 9.24
CA LEU A 149 1.43 14.12 9.90
C LEU A 149 0.11 14.01 10.67
N LYS A 150 0.14 14.10 12.01
CA LYS A 150 -1.10 14.18 12.78
C LYS A 150 -1.63 15.60 12.70
N THR A 151 -2.91 15.74 12.37
CA THR A 151 -3.59 17.01 12.56
C THR A 151 -3.83 17.23 14.06
N LYS A 152 -3.90 18.49 14.50
CA LYS A 152 -4.04 18.85 15.93
C LYS A 152 -5.24 18.20 16.64
N ASP A 153 -6.24 17.71 15.88
CA ASP A 153 -7.44 17.08 16.41
C ASP A 153 -7.26 15.61 16.81
N GLU A 154 -6.25 14.92 16.28
CA GLU A 154 -5.98 13.51 16.57
C GLU A 154 -5.14 13.29 17.84
N VAL A 155 -4.47 14.33 18.35
CA VAL A 155 -3.61 14.27 19.55
C VAL A 155 -4.41 14.16 20.85
N LYS A 156 -5.74 14.39 20.80
CA LYS A 156 -6.64 14.40 21.97
C LYS A 156 -7.49 13.14 22.16
N ARG A 157 -7.33 12.10 21.34
CA ARG A 157 -8.07 10.84 21.45
C ARG A 157 -7.22 9.71 22.02
#